data_AF-A0A2H0ERE6-F1
#
_entry.id   AF-A0A2H0ERE6-F1
#
_cell.length_a   1.000
_cell.length_b   1.000
_cell.length_c   1.000
_cell.angle_alpha   90.00
_cell.angle_beta   90.00
_cell.angle_gamma   90.00
#
_symmetry.space_group_name_H-M   'P 1'
#
loop_
_entity.id
_entity.type
_entity.pdbx_description
1 polymer ?
#
loop_
_entity_poly.entity_id
_entity_poly.type
_entity_poly.pdbx_seq_one_letter_code
_entity_poly.pdbx_strand_id
1 'polypeptide(L)'
;MSGRRFDAAEAQALGLVARIASPDALDAAIAAEVAPYLSAAPGAVARAKRLARALGPAIDDATITATAQALADACEDPEAREGVGAFFDRRAPWWSAR
;
A
#
# COMPACT_ATOMS: atom_id res chain seq x y z
N MET A 1 -26.80 20.82 -0.64
CA MET A 1 -25.93 19.86 -1.35
C MET A 1 -26.78 19.05 -2.31
N SER A 2 -26.41 18.89 -3.59
CA SER A 2 -27.34 18.48 -4.68
C SER A 2 -27.74 16.99 -4.74
N GLY A 3 -26.99 16.09 -4.09
CA GLY A 3 -27.28 14.65 -4.15
C GLY A 3 -27.15 14.00 -5.54
N ARG A 4 -26.50 14.68 -6.49
CA ARG A 4 -26.36 14.20 -7.88
C ARG A 4 -25.53 12.91 -7.94
N ARG A 5 -26.00 11.93 -8.72
CA ARG A 5 -25.24 10.72 -9.08
C ARG A 5 -24.27 11.01 -10.23
N PHE A 6 -23.16 10.29 -10.26
CA PHE A 6 -22.14 10.38 -11.30
C PHE A 6 -21.73 8.97 -11.73
N ASP A 7 -21.15 8.86 -12.92
CA ASP A 7 -20.73 7.58 -13.49
C ASP A 7 -19.29 7.20 -13.07
N ALA A 8 -18.84 6.02 -13.49
CA ALA A 8 -17.51 5.53 -13.16
C ALA A 8 -16.38 6.40 -13.76
N ALA A 9 -16.59 7.00 -14.93
CA ALA A 9 -15.60 7.84 -15.59
C ALA A 9 -15.39 9.13 -14.79
N GLU A 10 -16.47 9.77 -14.36
CA GLU A 10 -16.41 10.92 -13.45
C GLU A 10 -15.78 10.52 -12.11
N ALA A 11 -16.14 9.36 -11.54
CA ALA A 11 -15.54 8.86 -10.30
C ALA A 11 -14.02 8.69 -10.38
N GLN A 12 -13.51 8.19 -11.52
CA GLN A 12 -12.08 8.05 -11.76
C GLN A 12 -11.40 9.41 -11.93
N ALA A 13 -12.01 10.33 -12.68
CA ALA A 13 -11.48 11.69 -12.84
C ALA A 13 -11.39 12.46 -11.51
N LEU A 14 -12.29 12.18 -10.57
CA LEU A 14 -12.28 12.74 -9.21
C LEU A 14 -11.31 12.02 -8.25
N GLY A 15 -10.64 10.94 -8.68
CA GLY A 15 -9.73 10.16 -7.86
C GLY A 15 -10.40 9.25 -6.83
N LEU A 16 -11.71 9.01 -6.94
CA LEU A 16 -12.46 8.10 -6.06
C LEU A 16 -12.29 6.63 -6.46
N VAL A 17 -12.05 6.37 -7.74
CA VAL A 17 -11.82 5.05 -8.31
C VAL A 17 -10.48 5.04 -9.03
N ALA A 18 -9.59 4.10 -8.70
CA ALA A 18 -8.28 4.01 -9.33
C ALA A 18 -8.34 3.48 -10.77
N ARG A 19 -9.24 2.51 -11.04
CA ARG A 19 -9.35 1.83 -12.34
C ARG A 19 -10.79 1.47 -12.66
N ILE A 20 -11.16 1.57 -13.94
CA ILE A 20 -12.43 1.10 -14.49
C ILE A 20 -12.16 -0.16 -15.32
N ALA A 21 -13.03 -1.16 -15.21
CA ALA A 21 -13.00 -2.38 -16.01
C ALA A 21 -14.41 -2.67 -16.56
N SER A 22 -14.48 -3.37 -17.68
CA SER A 22 -15.75 -3.93 -18.14
C SER A 22 -16.23 -5.03 -17.18
N PRO A 23 -17.55 -5.32 -17.12
CA PRO A 23 -18.08 -6.30 -16.17
C PRO A 23 -17.45 -7.70 -16.29
N ASP A 24 -17.15 -8.13 -17.52
CA ASP A 24 -16.52 -9.40 -17.85
C ASP A 24 -15.02 -9.44 -17.49
N ALA A 25 -14.36 -8.29 -17.37
CA ALA A 25 -12.95 -8.19 -17.00
C ALA A 25 -12.71 -7.81 -15.53
N LEU A 26 -13.78 -7.59 -14.76
CA LEU A 26 -13.69 -7.05 -13.40
C LEU A 26 -12.88 -7.96 -12.47
N ASP A 27 -13.16 -9.26 -12.47
CA ASP A 27 -12.45 -10.23 -11.62
C ASP A 27 -10.96 -10.31 -11.97
N ALA A 28 -10.63 -10.28 -13.27
CA ALA A 28 -9.25 -10.27 -13.74
C ALA A 28 -8.53 -8.98 -13.31
N ALA A 29 -9.20 -7.83 -13.38
CA ALA A 29 -8.65 -6.56 -12.93
C ALA A 29 -8.40 -6.55 -11.41
N ILE A 30 -9.32 -7.11 -10.62
CA ILE A 30 -9.16 -7.27 -9.17
C ILE A 30 -7.96 -8.18 -8.86
N ALA A 31 -7.88 -9.35 -9.51
CA ALA A 31 -6.78 -10.28 -9.31
C ALA A 31 -5.42 -9.66 -9.64
N ALA A 32 -5.34 -8.92 -10.75
CA ALA A 32 -4.13 -8.20 -11.15
C ALA A 32 -3.73 -7.11 -10.15
N GLU A 33 -4.70 -6.42 -9.54
CA GLU A 33 -4.43 -5.40 -8.52
C GLU A 33 -4.00 -6.02 -7.18
N VAL A 34 -4.58 -7.16 -6.80
CA VAL A 34 -4.29 -7.84 -5.51
C VAL A 34 -2.94 -8.56 -5.54
N ALA A 35 -2.57 -9.17 -6.66
CA ALA A 35 -1.39 -10.03 -6.77
C ALA A 35 -0.08 -9.38 -6.27
N PRO A 36 0.25 -8.12 -6.62
CA PRO A 36 1.43 -7.44 -6.07
C PRO A 36 1.41 -7.30 -4.54
N TYR A 37 0.25 -7.02 -3.93
CA TYR A 37 0.15 -6.89 -2.48
C TYR A 37 0.31 -8.22 -1.75
N LEU A 38 -0.05 -9.34 -2.38
CA LEU A 38 0.19 -10.68 -1.82
C LEU A 38 1.68 -11.05 -1.83
N SER A 39 2.47 -10.44 -2.71
CA SER A 39 3.93 -10.65 -2.75
C SER A 39 4.69 -9.79 -1.74
N ALA A 40 4.06 -8.75 -1.19
CA ALA A 40 4.68 -7.81 -0.28
C ALA A 40 4.70 -8.33 1.17
N ALA A 41 5.67 -7.85 1.95
CA ALA A 41 5.73 -8.13 3.39
C ALA A 41 4.48 -7.55 4.10
N PRO A 42 3.62 -8.37 4.72
CA PRO A 42 2.31 -7.93 5.21
C PRO A 42 2.42 -6.92 6.36
N GLY A 43 3.38 -7.09 7.27
CA GLY A 43 3.63 -6.15 8.36
C GLY A 43 4.12 -4.79 7.85
N ALA A 44 5.02 -4.79 6.88
CA ALA A 44 5.54 -3.58 6.25
C ALA A 44 4.43 -2.78 5.56
N VAL A 45 3.59 -3.43 4.74
CA VAL A 45 2.45 -2.77 4.08
C VAL A 45 1.46 -2.21 5.11
N ALA A 46 1.18 -2.96 6.18
CA ALA A 46 0.27 -2.51 7.23
C ALA A 46 0.82 -1.28 7.99
N ARG A 47 2.12 -1.27 8.32
CA ARG A 47 2.81 -0.11 8.93
C ARG A 47 2.77 1.11 8.03
N ALA A 48 3.14 0.95 6.75
CA ALA A 48 3.13 2.04 5.78
C ALA A 48 1.72 2.65 5.62
N LYS A 49 0.69 1.81 5.46
CA LYS A 49 -0.71 2.27 5.37
C LYS A 49 -1.16 2.99 6.63
N ARG A 50 -0.80 2.49 7.82
CA ARG A 50 -1.13 3.14 9.09
C ARG A 50 -0.46 4.50 9.23
N LEU A 51 0.82 4.61 8.87
CA LEU A 51 1.54 5.88 8.89
C LEU A 51 0.91 6.88 7.93
N ALA A 52 0.67 6.50 6.67
CA ALA A 52 0.04 7.36 5.68
C ALA A 52 -1.35 7.88 6.12
N ARG A 53 -2.13 7.06 6.83
CA ARG A 53 -3.45 7.46 7.36
C ARG A 53 -3.38 8.36 8.60
N ALA A 54 -2.27 8.32 9.34
CA ALA A 54 -2.05 9.17 10.51
C ALA A 54 -1.55 10.57 10.12
N LEU A 55 -0.99 10.72 8.91
CA LEU A 55 -0.50 11.99 8.40
C LEU A 55 -1.64 12.92 7.98
N GLY A 56 -1.48 14.19 8.31
CA GLY A 56 -2.37 15.28 7.91
C GLY A 56 -1.67 16.31 7.01
N PRO A 57 -2.32 17.44 6.73
CA PRO A 57 -1.75 18.49 5.88
C PRO A 57 -0.60 19.26 6.55
N ALA A 58 -0.51 19.25 7.88
CA ALA A 58 0.58 19.90 8.61
C ALA A 58 1.79 18.96 8.71
N ILE A 59 2.97 19.48 8.37
CA ILE A 59 4.26 18.79 8.52
C ILE A 59 5.12 19.65 9.42
N ASP A 60 5.00 19.43 10.72
CA ASP A 60 5.79 20.08 11.76
C ASP A 60 6.95 19.18 12.24
N ASP A 61 7.81 19.73 13.10
CA ASP A 61 8.97 19.00 13.64
C ASP A 61 8.58 17.71 14.36
N ALA A 62 7.40 17.69 15.01
CA ALA A 62 6.89 16.50 15.67
C ALA A 62 6.51 15.41 14.66
N THR A 63 5.84 15.78 13.57
CA THR A 63 5.48 14.87 12.46
C THR A 63 6.73 14.33 11.76
N ILE A 64 7.72 15.19 11.51
CA ILE A 64 9.01 14.78 10.93
C ILE A 64 9.71 13.78 11.87
N THR A 65 9.78 14.09 13.16
CA THR A 65 10.40 13.19 14.15
C THR A 65 9.70 11.85 14.21
N ALA A 66 8.36 11.84 14.28
CA ALA A 66 7.56 10.62 14.36
C ALA A 66 7.68 9.75 13.10
N THR A 67 7.70 10.36 11.91
CA THR A 67 7.88 9.62 10.64
C THR A 67 9.28 9.04 10.50
N ALA A 68 10.32 9.78 10.92
CA ALA A 68 11.70 9.29 10.93
C ALA A 68 11.86 8.10 11.89
N GLN A 69 11.26 8.17 13.08
CA GLN A 69 11.23 7.05 14.04
C GLN A 69 10.49 5.84 13.47
N ALA A 70 9.32 6.03 12.86
CA ALA A 70 8.57 4.94 12.24
C ALA A 70 9.35 4.24 11.11
N LEU A 71 10.18 4.98 10.37
CA LEU A 71 11.08 4.40 9.38
C LEU A 71 12.22 3.61 10.03
N ALA A 72 12.85 4.15 11.07
CA ALA A 72 13.91 3.45 11.81
C ALA A 72 13.38 2.12 12.39
N ASP A 73 12.23 2.14 13.06
CA ASP A 73 11.57 0.94 13.60
C ASP A 73 11.27 -0.07 12.50
N ALA A 74 10.82 0.39 11.33
CA ALA A 74 10.52 -0.49 10.20
C ALA A 74 11.78 -1.17 9.63
N CYS A 75 12.95 -0.51 9.67
CA CYS A 75 14.22 -1.09 9.24
C CYS A 75 14.73 -2.18 10.19
N GLU A 76 14.36 -2.13 11.47
CA GLU A 76 14.75 -3.11 12.48
C GLU A 76 13.84 -4.35 12.50
N ASP A 77 12.70 -4.30 11.82
CA ASP A 77 11.70 -5.37 11.80
C ASP A 77 12.24 -6.67 11.15
N PRO A 78 11.82 -7.86 11.63
CA PRO A 78 12.23 -9.13 11.03
C PRO A 78 11.91 -9.25 9.53
N GLU A 79 10.81 -8.65 9.05
CA GLU A 79 10.51 -8.63 7.62
C GLU A 79 11.53 -7.84 6.81
N ALA A 80 12.05 -6.73 7.36
CA ALA A 80 13.09 -5.94 6.70
C ALA A 80 14.40 -6.73 6.60
N ARG A 81 14.83 -7.36 7.71
CA ARG A 81 16.03 -8.20 7.73
C ARG A 81 15.93 -9.37 6.73
N GLU A 82 14.79 -10.05 6.72
CA GLU A 82 14.55 -11.13 5.76
C GLU A 82 14.56 -10.61 4.32
N GLY A 83 13.89 -9.49 4.03
CA GLY A 83 13.78 -9.00 2.66
C GLY A 83 15.13 -8.67 2.06
N VAL A 84 15.99 -8.03 2.85
CA VAL A 84 17.38 -7.76 2.49
C VAL A 84 18.15 -9.06 2.31
N GLY A 85 18.04 -10.01 3.25
CA GLY A 85 18.70 -11.31 3.16
C GLY A 85 18.29 -12.11 1.93
N ALA A 86 16.98 -12.27 1.70
CA ALA A 86 16.41 -12.98 0.56
C ALA A 86 16.84 -12.38 -0.78
N PHE A 87 16.93 -11.04 -0.86
CA PHE A 87 17.45 -10.35 -2.04
C PHE A 87 18.91 -10.73 -2.33
N PHE A 88 19.81 -10.68 -1.32
CA PHE A 88 21.21 -11.05 -1.50
C PHE A 88 21.40 -12.55 -1.79
N ASP A 89 20.60 -13.40 -1.15
CA ASP A 89 20.59 -14.85 -1.33
C ASP A 89 19.91 -15.29 -2.65
N ARG A 90 19.30 -14.35 -3.40
CA ARG A 90 18.50 -14.62 -4.61
C ARG A 90 17.43 -15.69 -4.41
N ARG A 91 16.78 -15.66 -3.25
CA ARG A 91 15.68 -16.56 -2.89
C ARG A 91 14.40 -15.76 -2.64
N ALA A 92 13.26 -16.43 -2.67
CA ALA A 92 12.02 -15.83 -2.21
C ALA A 92 12.08 -15.61 -0.69
N PRO A 93 11.55 -14.48 -0.18
CA PRO A 93 11.39 -14.28 1.26
C PRO A 93 10.27 -15.17 1.82
N TRP A 94 10.31 -15.48 3.12
CA TRP A 94 9.37 -16.43 3.74
C TRP A 94 7.89 -16.04 3.61
N TRP A 95 7.55 -14.76 3.50
CA TRP A 95 6.15 -14.33 3.32
C TRP A 95 5.62 -14.59 1.90
N SER A 96 6.47 -14.76 0.89
CA SER A 96 6.05 -15.03 -0.49
C SER A 96 5.68 -16.49 -0.74
N ALA A 97 5.93 -17.38 0.23
CA ALA A 97 5.52 -18.79 0.16
C ALA A 97 4.09 -19.04 0.69
N ARG A 98 3.31 -17.97 0.92
CA ARG A 98 1.94 -18.01 1.44
C ARG A 98 0.90 -18.00 0.33
#